data_AF-A0A958EY43-F1
#
_entry.id   AF-A0A958EY43-F1
#
_cell.length_a   1.000
_cell.length_b   1.000
_cell.length_c   1.000
_cell.angle_alpha   90.00
_cell.angle_beta   90.00
_cell.angle_gamma   90.00
#
_symmetry.space_group_name_H-M   'P 1'
#
loop_
_entity.id
_entity.type
_entity.pdbx_description
1 polymer ?
#
loop_
_entity_poly.entity_id
_entity_poly.type
_entity_poly.pdbx_seq_one_letter_code
_entity_poly.pdbx_strand_id
1 'polypeptide(L)'
;MRIPHTSTAVAERDPRLQKRGNPVMNETPNPVRHRSELFAAIVGDSAAIAAVKDLTARIMSRKWRYVMISGEPGTGKEMLARALHTHSFREFRPFVECRCSEFASEDVEKLLFGIEATSKENSYRGLLESAENGTLFIEEIGKFSVPIQGKLLKVLEQQRFRRIDGTDDIPLNARIIATTSQN
;
A
#
# COMPACT_ATOMS: atom_id res chain seq x y z
N MET A 1 -34.50 58.26 35.18
CA MET A 1 -35.05 57.15 36.00
C MET A 1 -34.82 55.84 35.23
N ARG A 2 -33.90 55.00 35.73
CA ARG A 2 -33.59 53.58 35.43
C ARG A 2 -33.37 53.09 33.96
N ILE A 3 -32.14 52.62 33.71
CA ILE A 3 -31.77 51.43 32.89
C ILE A 3 -31.63 50.24 33.88
N PRO A 4 -31.44 48.93 33.54
CA PRO A 4 -31.44 48.16 32.26
C PRO A 4 -32.17 46.77 32.35
N HIS A 5 -32.09 45.91 31.31
CA HIS A 5 -31.57 44.51 31.37
C HIS A 5 -31.89 43.64 30.12
N THR A 6 -30.85 42.91 29.72
CA THR A 6 -30.67 41.83 28.73
C THR A 6 -31.49 40.56 28.96
N SER A 7 -31.90 39.84 27.91
CA SER A 7 -31.95 38.35 27.85
C SER A 7 -32.28 37.86 26.42
N THR A 8 -31.34 37.28 25.68
CA THR A 8 -31.11 35.82 25.47
C THR A 8 -31.96 35.19 24.36
N ALA A 9 -31.26 34.54 23.43
CA ALA A 9 -31.70 33.85 22.21
C ALA A 9 -32.73 32.72 22.41
N VAL A 10 -33.56 32.47 21.38
CA VAL A 10 -33.79 31.13 20.82
C VAL A 10 -34.12 31.27 19.32
N ALA A 11 -33.14 31.01 18.44
CA ALA A 11 -33.44 30.65 17.06
C ALA A 11 -33.92 29.20 17.05
N GLU A 12 -35.10 28.99 16.47
CA GLU A 12 -35.75 27.69 16.32
C GLU A 12 -34.81 26.71 15.62
N ARG A 13 -34.62 25.54 16.25
CA ARG A 13 -33.82 24.44 15.73
C ARG A 13 -34.61 23.71 14.65
N ASP A 14 -34.07 23.71 13.43
CA ASP A 14 -34.52 22.87 12.32
C ASP A 14 -34.45 21.38 12.72
N PRO A 15 -35.57 20.62 12.68
CA PRO A 15 -35.61 19.22 13.09
C PRO A 15 -34.93 18.24 12.11
N ARG A 16 -34.22 18.72 11.07
CA ARG A 16 -33.54 17.87 10.08
C ARG A 16 -32.06 17.59 10.32
N LEU A 17 -31.50 18.03 11.45
CA LEU A 17 -30.11 17.77 11.84
C LEU A 17 -30.02 16.82 13.04
N GLN A 18 -30.36 15.54 12.86
CA GLN A 18 -29.98 14.49 13.80
C GLN A 18 -29.36 13.27 13.12
N LYS A 19 -28.06 13.14 13.38
CA LYS A 19 -27.29 11.89 13.47
C LYS A 19 -27.16 11.04 12.20
N ARG A 20 -26.36 11.50 11.24
CA ARG A 20 -25.48 10.57 10.50
C ARG A 20 -24.32 10.18 11.42
N GLY A 21 -24.58 9.21 12.31
CA GLY A 21 -23.47 8.47 12.90
C GLY A 21 -22.72 7.80 11.77
N ASN A 22 -21.42 8.09 11.63
CA ASN A 22 -20.56 7.25 10.81
C ASN A 22 -20.77 5.81 11.28
N PRO A 23 -21.05 4.84 10.39
CA PRO A 23 -20.96 3.45 10.79
C PRO A 23 -19.49 3.25 11.16
N VAL A 24 -19.24 3.08 12.46
CA VAL A 24 -18.03 2.39 12.91
C VAL A 24 -18.13 1.05 12.22
N MET A 25 -17.35 0.88 11.16
CA MET A 25 -17.16 -0.43 10.54
C MET A 25 -16.61 -1.30 11.66
N ASN A 26 -17.48 -2.10 12.26
CA ASN A 26 -17.06 -3.16 13.15
C ASN A 26 -16.03 -3.96 12.35
N GLU A 27 -14.77 -3.93 12.81
CA GLU A 27 -13.73 -4.82 12.31
C GLU A 27 -14.14 -6.24 12.70
N THR A 28 -15.10 -6.82 11.98
CA THR A 28 -15.35 -8.25 12.04
C THR A 28 -14.02 -8.91 11.68
N PRO A 29 -13.42 -9.74 12.55
CA PRO A 29 -12.23 -10.47 12.19
C PRO A 29 -12.55 -11.27 10.92
N ASN A 30 -11.74 -11.05 9.88
CA ASN A 30 -11.86 -11.74 8.60
C ASN A 30 -12.04 -13.25 8.89
N PRO A 31 -13.13 -13.90 8.44
CA PRO A 31 -13.31 -15.33 8.67
C PRO A 31 -12.03 -16.04 8.24
N VAL A 32 -11.49 -16.90 9.11
CA VAL A 32 -10.25 -17.64 8.86
C VAL A 32 -10.46 -18.44 7.57
N ARG A 33 -9.97 -17.93 6.45
CA ARG A 33 -10.10 -18.60 5.14
C ARG A 33 -9.41 -19.94 5.22
N HIS A 34 -10.03 -20.97 4.64
CA HIS A 34 -9.43 -22.30 4.60
C HIS A 34 -8.13 -22.24 3.80
N ARG A 35 -7.11 -22.95 4.28
CA ARG A 35 -5.76 -22.97 3.68
C ARG A 35 -5.76 -23.36 2.20
N SER A 36 -6.73 -24.16 1.77
CA SER A 36 -6.95 -24.53 0.37
C SER A 36 -7.32 -23.32 -0.50
N GLU A 37 -8.10 -22.37 0.01
CA GLU A 37 -8.49 -21.15 -0.70
C GLU A 37 -7.34 -20.14 -0.77
N LEU A 38 -6.55 -20.03 0.30
CA LEU A 38 -5.39 -19.12 0.39
C LEU A 38 -4.35 -19.37 -0.70
N PHE A 39 -4.22 -20.62 -1.11
CA PHE A 39 -3.16 -21.09 -2.01
C PHE A 39 -3.70 -21.81 -3.24
N ALA A 40 -4.96 -21.57 -3.62
CA ALA A 40 -5.59 -22.22 -4.77
C ALA A 40 -4.80 -22.01 -6.08
N ALA A 41 -4.12 -20.87 -6.22
CA ALA A 41 -3.26 -20.55 -7.36
C ALA A 41 -1.86 -21.20 -7.28
N ILE A 42 -1.43 -21.71 -6.12
CA ILE A 42 -0.09 -22.29 -5.92
C ILE A 42 -0.19 -23.82 -5.96
N VAL A 43 0.06 -24.36 -7.14
CA VAL A 43 0.04 -25.81 -7.41
C VAL A 43 1.31 -26.48 -6.86
N GLY A 44 1.16 -27.65 -6.24
CA GLY A 44 2.25 -28.48 -5.75
C GLY A 44 2.15 -28.83 -4.26
N ASP A 45 2.58 -30.05 -3.96
CA ASP A 45 2.48 -30.68 -2.62
C ASP A 45 3.84 -31.17 -2.09
N SER A 46 4.94 -30.73 -2.70
CA SER A 46 6.28 -31.03 -2.18
C SER A 46 6.49 -30.40 -0.80
N ALA A 47 7.37 -30.98 0.02
CA ALA A 47 7.69 -30.46 1.34
C ALA A 47 8.16 -28.98 1.29
N ALA A 48 8.89 -28.60 0.23
CA ALA A 48 9.31 -27.22 0.02
C ALA A 48 8.13 -26.26 -0.22
N ILE A 49 7.17 -26.65 -1.07
CA ILE A 49 5.97 -25.83 -1.31
C ILE A 49 5.09 -25.76 -0.07
N ALA A 50 4.96 -26.86 0.68
CA ALA A 50 4.25 -26.86 1.96
C ALA A 50 4.85 -25.85 2.94
N ALA A 51 6.18 -25.82 3.07
CA ALA A 51 6.89 -24.87 3.91
C ALA A 51 6.69 -23.40 3.48
N VAL A 52 6.69 -23.12 2.16
CA VAL A 52 6.39 -21.78 1.63
C VAL A 52 4.95 -21.36 1.96
N LYS A 53 3.98 -22.27 1.79
CA LYS A 53 2.57 -22.05 2.14
C LYS A 53 2.43 -21.75 3.65
N ASP A 54 3.13 -22.50 4.51
CA ASP A 54 3.15 -22.26 5.97
C ASP A 54 3.72 -20.89 6.34
N LEU A 55 4.89 -20.55 5.80
CA LEU A 55 5.52 -19.25 6.04
C LEU A 55 4.61 -18.11 5.59
N THR A 56 3.98 -18.27 4.42
CA THR A 56 3.09 -17.26 3.85
C THR A 56 1.84 -17.07 4.71
N ALA A 57 1.23 -18.13 5.21
CA ALA A 57 0.11 -18.05 6.15
C ALA A 57 0.49 -17.32 7.44
N ARG A 58 1.70 -17.57 7.96
CA ARG A 58 2.24 -16.83 9.12
C ARG A 58 2.42 -15.35 8.80
N ILE A 59 2.95 -15.00 7.62
CA ILE A 59 3.07 -13.61 7.17
C ILE A 59 1.69 -12.95 7.08
N MET A 60 0.67 -13.62 6.52
CA MET A 60 -0.70 -13.10 6.39
C MET A 60 -1.33 -12.79 7.75
N SER A 61 -1.08 -13.65 8.75
CA SER A 61 -1.56 -13.44 10.13
C SER A 61 -0.93 -12.22 10.82
N ARG A 62 0.18 -11.70 10.26
CA ARG A 62 0.92 -10.56 10.80
C ARG A 62 0.69 -9.35 9.90
N LYS A 63 0.55 -8.15 10.48
CA LYS A 63 0.43 -6.89 9.72
C LYS A 63 1.80 -6.40 9.21
N TRP A 64 2.63 -7.31 8.67
CA TRP A 64 3.97 -6.97 8.18
C TRP A 64 3.88 -6.03 6.99
N ARG A 65 4.55 -4.90 7.13
CA ARG A 65 4.54 -3.81 6.16
C ARG A 65 5.46 -4.08 4.96
N TYR A 66 6.53 -4.82 5.18
CA TYR A 66 7.56 -5.11 4.17
C TYR A 66 7.73 -6.63 4.05
N VAL A 67 7.68 -7.13 2.81
CA VAL A 67 7.92 -8.54 2.50
C VAL A 67 8.84 -8.62 1.29
N MET A 68 9.88 -9.44 1.38
CA MET A 68 10.74 -9.78 0.26
C MET A 68 10.49 -11.25 -0.11
N ILE A 69 10.36 -11.52 -1.41
CA ILE A 69 10.21 -12.87 -1.96
C ILE A 69 11.37 -13.12 -2.93
N SER A 70 12.30 -13.97 -2.52
CA SER A 70 13.43 -14.36 -3.36
C SER A 70 13.19 -15.71 -4.03
N GLY A 71 13.80 -15.91 -5.19
CA GLY A 71 13.77 -17.19 -5.91
C GLY A 71 14.03 -17.02 -7.39
N GLU A 72 14.29 -18.12 -8.09
CA GLU A 72 14.58 -18.12 -9.52
C GLU A 72 13.44 -17.53 -10.38
N PRO A 73 13.74 -17.04 -11.59
CA PRO A 73 12.70 -16.63 -12.54
C PRO A 73 11.70 -17.79 -12.81
N GLY A 74 10.42 -17.47 -12.96
CA GLY A 74 9.39 -18.48 -13.27
C GLY A 74 8.88 -19.32 -12.09
N THR A 75 9.39 -19.13 -10.86
CA THR A 75 8.98 -19.89 -9.66
C THR A 75 7.64 -19.45 -9.03
N GLY A 76 6.88 -18.57 -9.69
CA GLY A 76 5.55 -18.16 -9.21
C GLY A 76 5.56 -17.12 -8.08
N LYS A 77 6.64 -16.35 -7.90
CA LYS A 77 6.78 -15.30 -6.87
C LYS A 77 5.63 -14.27 -6.90
N GLU A 78 5.16 -13.90 -8.09
CA GLU A 78 4.03 -12.99 -8.26
C GLU A 78 2.72 -13.58 -7.70
N MET A 79 2.45 -14.87 -7.94
CA MET A 79 1.27 -15.54 -7.40
C MET A 79 1.27 -15.49 -5.87
N LEU A 80 2.44 -15.65 -5.25
CA LEU A 80 2.60 -15.54 -3.80
C LEU A 80 2.33 -14.11 -3.30
N ALA A 81 2.84 -13.10 -4.01
CA ALA A 81 2.61 -11.70 -3.68
C ALA A 81 1.13 -11.31 -3.78
N ARG A 82 0.43 -11.79 -4.82
CA ARG A 82 -1.01 -11.61 -4.98
C ARG A 82 -1.79 -12.29 -3.86
N ALA A 83 -1.47 -13.55 -3.53
CA ALA A 83 -2.08 -14.24 -2.41
C ALA A 83 -1.92 -13.44 -1.11
N LEU A 84 -0.70 -12.95 -0.82
CA LEU A 84 -0.42 -12.11 0.34
C LEU A 84 -1.26 -10.84 0.42
N HIS A 85 -1.67 -10.27 -0.72
CA HIS A 85 -2.55 -9.11 -0.77
C HIS A 85 -4.03 -9.51 -0.61
N THR A 86 -4.51 -10.44 -1.43
CA THR A 86 -5.91 -10.91 -1.45
C THR A 86 -6.37 -11.53 -0.14
N HIS A 87 -5.44 -11.99 0.70
CA HIS A 87 -5.72 -12.56 2.01
C HIS A 87 -5.20 -11.69 3.17
N SER A 88 -5.08 -10.39 2.94
CA SER A 88 -4.72 -9.41 3.97
C SER A 88 -5.88 -8.49 4.31
N PHE A 89 -5.71 -7.70 5.37
CA PHE A 89 -6.59 -6.58 5.71
C PHE A 89 -6.67 -5.49 4.61
N ARG A 90 -5.83 -5.58 3.57
CA ARG A 90 -5.80 -4.67 2.42
C ARG A 90 -6.41 -5.29 1.15
N GLU A 91 -7.12 -6.42 1.24
CA GLU A 91 -7.64 -7.16 0.07
C GLU A 91 -8.58 -6.34 -0.86
N PHE A 92 -9.29 -5.35 -0.32
CA PHE A 92 -10.17 -4.46 -1.09
C PHE A 92 -9.50 -3.12 -1.44
N ARG A 93 -8.19 -3.01 -1.20
CA ARG A 93 -7.39 -1.81 -1.50
C ARG A 93 -6.57 -2.05 -2.76
N PRO A 94 -5.97 -1.00 -3.36
CA PRO A 94 -5.19 -1.16 -4.59
C PRO A 94 -4.03 -2.15 -4.43
N PHE A 95 -3.81 -2.97 -5.45
CA PHE A 95 -2.56 -3.70 -5.67
C PHE A 95 -1.86 -3.06 -6.87
N VAL A 96 -0.86 -2.24 -6.60
CA VAL A 96 -0.15 -1.45 -7.61
C VAL A 96 1.17 -2.14 -7.95
N GLU A 97 1.45 -2.31 -9.24
CA GLU A 97 2.61 -3.06 -9.71
C GLU A 97 3.67 -2.13 -10.27
N CYS A 98 4.93 -2.38 -9.93
CA CYS A 98 6.11 -1.69 -10.43
C CYS A 98 7.07 -2.73 -10.99
N ARG A 99 7.16 -2.81 -12.32
CA ARG A 99 8.05 -3.74 -13.01
C ARG A 99 9.28 -3.01 -13.54
N CYS A 100 10.41 -3.23 -12.88
CA CYS A 100 11.65 -2.49 -13.15
C CYS A 100 12.23 -2.78 -14.54
N SER A 101 11.96 -3.96 -15.10
CA SER A 101 12.48 -4.37 -16.41
C SER A 101 11.73 -3.81 -17.60
N GLU A 102 10.59 -3.14 -17.39
CA GLU A 102 9.76 -2.62 -18.48
C GLU A 102 10.20 -1.21 -18.94
N PHE A 103 10.98 -0.49 -18.12
CA PHE A 103 11.29 0.92 -18.33
C PHE A 103 12.78 1.22 -18.09
N ALA A 104 13.26 2.31 -18.70
CA ALA A 104 14.58 2.86 -18.39
C ALA A 104 14.64 3.40 -16.95
N SER A 105 15.82 3.44 -16.33
CA SER A 105 15.95 3.82 -14.91
C SER A 105 15.33 5.19 -14.58
N GLU A 106 15.51 6.19 -15.44
CA GLU A 106 14.93 7.52 -15.19
C GLU A 106 13.40 7.50 -15.22
N ASP A 107 12.81 6.68 -16.08
CA ASP A 107 11.35 6.54 -16.18
C ASP A 107 10.79 5.74 -15.01
N VAL A 108 11.51 4.70 -14.55
CA VAL A 108 11.14 3.95 -13.34
C VAL A 108 11.08 4.86 -12.12
N GLU A 109 12.04 5.75 -11.97
CA GLU A 109 12.07 6.70 -10.86
C GLU A 109 10.85 7.62 -10.87
N LYS A 110 10.57 8.20 -12.04
CA LYS A 110 9.42 9.07 -12.26
C LYS A 110 8.09 8.36 -12.02
N LEU A 111 7.96 7.11 -12.47
CA LEU A 111 6.81 6.27 -12.18
C LEU A 111 6.66 6.04 -10.67
N LEU A 112 7.74 5.66 -9.99
CA LEU A 112 7.69 5.29 -8.57
C LEU A 112 7.32 6.48 -7.67
N PHE A 113 7.97 7.63 -7.88
CA PHE A 113 7.86 8.80 -7.01
C PHE A 113 6.87 9.86 -7.49
N GLY A 114 6.53 9.89 -8.78
CA GLY A 114 5.75 10.97 -9.38
C GLY A 114 6.60 12.23 -9.59
N ILE A 115 6.01 13.23 -10.26
CA ILE A 115 6.65 14.52 -10.55
C ILE A 115 5.74 15.65 -10.08
N GLU A 116 6.35 16.65 -9.44
CA GLU A 116 5.73 17.94 -9.19
C GLU A 116 6.27 18.96 -10.20
N ALA A 117 5.56 19.09 -11.32
CA ALA A 117 5.88 20.11 -12.32
C ALA A 117 5.47 21.52 -11.86
N THR A 118 6.11 22.55 -12.42
CA THR A 118 5.78 23.97 -12.15
C THR A 118 4.32 24.32 -12.45
N SER A 119 3.73 23.69 -13.47
CA SER A 119 2.29 23.76 -13.72
C SER A 119 1.60 22.53 -13.13
N LYS A 120 0.52 22.76 -12.38
CA LYS A 120 -0.28 21.68 -11.76
C LYS A 120 -0.80 20.64 -12.75
N GLU A 121 -1.07 21.05 -13.99
CA GLU A 121 -1.57 20.18 -15.05
C GLU A 121 -0.55 19.13 -15.52
N ASN A 122 0.74 19.39 -15.30
CA ASN A 122 1.83 18.48 -15.66
C ASN A 122 2.35 17.67 -14.46
N SER A 123 1.84 17.91 -13.26
CA SER A 123 2.17 17.10 -12.09
C SER A 123 1.42 15.77 -12.14
N TYR A 124 2.07 14.68 -11.77
CA TYR A 124 1.40 13.38 -11.63
C TYR A 124 1.88 12.61 -10.42
N ARG A 125 0.96 11.82 -9.88
CA ARG A 125 1.19 10.97 -8.70
C ARG A 125 2.02 9.75 -9.07
N GLY A 126 2.93 9.37 -8.18
CA GLY A 126 3.73 8.16 -8.33
C GLY A 126 2.98 6.88 -7.94
N LEU A 127 3.62 5.74 -8.16
CA LEU A 127 3.12 4.42 -7.74
C LEU A 127 3.07 4.30 -6.21
N LEU A 128 3.99 4.95 -5.48
CA LEU A 128 3.97 4.98 -4.02
C LEU A 128 2.69 5.64 -3.46
N GLU A 129 2.24 6.72 -4.10
CA GLU A 129 0.96 7.38 -3.78
C GLU A 129 -0.23 6.55 -4.25
N SER A 130 -0.15 5.97 -5.46
CA SER A 130 -1.23 5.16 -6.00
C SER A 130 -1.51 3.91 -5.16
N ALA A 131 -0.50 3.41 -4.45
CA ALA A 131 -0.60 2.27 -3.53
C ALA A 131 -1.09 2.65 -2.12
N GLU A 132 -1.54 3.88 -1.89
CA GLU A 132 -2.00 4.35 -0.58
C GLU A 132 -3.08 3.44 0.00
N ASN A 133 -2.92 3.06 1.28
CA ASN A 133 -3.73 2.08 2.00
C ASN A 133 -3.74 0.66 1.41
N GLY A 134 -3.10 0.44 0.26
CA GLY A 134 -3.01 -0.82 -0.47
C GLY A 134 -1.63 -1.47 -0.39
N THR A 135 -1.26 -2.14 -1.47
CA THR A 135 0.03 -2.81 -1.61
C THR A 135 0.73 -2.30 -2.86
N LEU A 136 2.00 -1.92 -2.72
CA LEU A 136 2.93 -1.76 -3.83
C LEU A 136 3.71 -3.05 -4.00
N PHE A 137 3.60 -3.65 -5.18
CA PHE A 137 4.37 -4.80 -5.60
C PHE A 137 5.52 -4.35 -6.49
N ILE A 138 6.75 -4.67 -6.12
CA ILE A 138 7.95 -4.34 -6.89
C ILE A 138 8.54 -5.64 -7.42
N GLU A 139 8.49 -5.81 -8.73
CA GLU A 139 9.06 -6.99 -9.38
C GLU A 139 10.53 -6.76 -9.72
N GLU A 140 11.40 -7.68 -9.30
CA GLU A 140 12.84 -7.62 -9.55
C GLU A 140 13.50 -6.33 -9.03
N ILE A 141 13.34 -6.06 -7.73
CA ILE A 141 13.90 -4.88 -7.05
C ILE A 141 15.42 -4.75 -7.22
N GLY A 142 16.13 -5.86 -7.40
CA GLY A 142 17.57 -5.88 -7.69
C GLY A 142 17.94 -5.23 -9.02
N LYS A 143 16.99 -5.03 -9.94
CA LYS A 143 17.20 -4.30 -11.20
C LYS A 143 17.11 -2.79 -11.07
N PHE A 144 16.68 -2.25 -9.93
CA PHE A 144 16.76 -0.81 -9.69
C PHE A 144 18.21 -0.36 -9.70
N SER A 145 18.45 0.81 -10.28
CA SER A 145 19.76 1.46 -10.18
C SER A 145 20.07 1.84 -8.73
N VAL A 146 21.35 1.92 -8.39
CA VAL A 146 21.82 2.30 -7.04
C VAL A 146 21.20 3.61 -6.54
N PRO A 147 21.04 4.67 -7.38
CA PRO A 147 20.37 5.88 -6.94
C PRO A 147 18.91 5.66 -6.50
N ILE A 148 18.14 4.86 -7.26
CA ILE A 148 16.74 4.53 -6.93
C ILE A 148 16.70 3.71 -5.64
N GLN A 149 17.58 2.72 -5.49
CA GLN A 149 17.67 1.92 -4.26
C GLN A 149 17.96 2.81 -3.04
N GLY A 150 18.88 3.78 -3.15
CA GLY A 150 19.18 4.74 -2.10
C GLY A 150 18.00 5.65 -1.74
N LYS A 151 17.22 6.09 -2.75
CA LYS A 151 15.98 6.85 -2.50
C LYS A 151 14.93 5.99 -1.82
N LEU A 152 14.71 4.77 -2.31
CA LEU A 152 13.74 3.84 -1.71
C LEU A 152 14.10 3.53 -0.25
N LEU A 153 15.38 3.30 0.05
CA LEU A 153 15.84 3.10 1.42
C LEU A 153 15.45 4.29 2.32
N LYS A 154 15.68 5.53 1.87
CA LYS A 154 15.26 6.72 2.61
C LYS A 154 13.74 6.76 2.83
N VAL A 155 12.94 6.33 1.86
CA VAL A 155 11.48 6.23 2.02
C VAL A 155 11.11 5.22 3.11
N LEU A 156 11.75 4.05 3.10
CA LEU A 156 11.50 2.99 4.08
C LEU A 156 11.93 3.40 5.49
N GLU A 157 13.03 4.14 5.63
CA GLU A 157 13.49 4.63 6.94
C GLU A 157 12.60 5.75 7.48
N GLN A 158 12.28 6.72 6.63
CA GLN A 158 11.57 7.93 7.05
C GLN A 158 10.05 7.77 7.04
N GLN A 159 9.53 6.71 6.42
CA GLN A 159 8.09 6.48 6.23
C GLN A 159 7.40 7.62 5.46
N ARG A 160 8.16 8.36 4.64
CA ARG A 160 7.69 9.46 3.81
C ARG A 160 8.61 9.62 2.61
N PHE A 161 8.11 10.31 1.59
CA PHE A 161 8.86 10.59 0.38
C PHE A 161 8.40 11.92 -0.22
N ARG A 162 9.10 12.37 -1.27
CA ARG A 162 8.67 13.51 -2.07
C ARG A 162 8.55 13.08 -3.52
N ARG A 163 7.71 13.79 -4.26
CA ARG A 163 7.75 13.74 -5.73
C ARG A 163 9.09 14.29 -6.23
N ILE A 164 9.46 13.91 -7.44
CA ILE A 164 10.58 14.56 -8.13
C ILE A 164 10.23 16.04 -8.31
N ASP A 165 11.20 16.92 -8.05
CA ASP A 165 11.07 18.38 -8.04
C ASP A 165 10.10 18.96 -6.98
N GLY A 166 9.47 18.09 -6.18
CA GLY A 166 8.55 18.48 -5.13
C GLY A 166 9.23 18.73 -3.79
N THR A 167 8.61 19.57 -2.98
CA THR A 167 9.10 19.92 -1.62
C THR A 167 8.24 19.32 -0.51
N ASP A 168 7.03 18.88 -0.83
CA ASP A 168 6.08 18.33 0.13
C ASP A 168 6.44 16.90 0.54
N ASP A 169 6.49 16.68 1.86
CA ASP A 169 6.65 15.36 2.45
C ASP A 169 5.32 14.60 2.43
N ILE A 170 5.28 13.51 1.68
CA ILE A 170 4.12 12.63 1.52
C ILE A 170 4.33 11.39 2.40
N PRO A 171 3.42 11.07 3.33
CA PRO A 171 3.55 9.87 4.15
C PRO A 171 3.44 8.61 3.29
N LEU A 172 4.36 7.67 3.47
CA LEU A 172 4.19 6.33 2.92
C LEU A 172 3.06 5.67 3.71
N ASN A 173 2.03 5.20 3.04
CA ASN A 173 0.97 4.38 3.64
C ASN A 173 0.65 3.14 2.77
N ALA A 174 1.69 2.51 2.25
CA ALA A 174 1.59 1.26 1.50
C ALA A 174 2.27 0.12 2.24
N ARG A 175 1.74 -1.10 2.06
CA ARG A 175 2.53 -2.32 2.23
C ARG A 175 3.42 -2.47 1.01
N ILE A 176 4.68 -2.86 1.17
CA ILE A 176 5.58 -3.12 0.05
C ILE A 176 5.91 -4.61 0.02
N ILE A 177 5.65 -5.24 -1.11
CA ILE A 177 6.06 -6.60 -1.41
C ILE A 177 7.04 -6.52 -2.58
N ALA A 178 8.28 -6.95 -2.37
CA ALA A 178 9.31 -6.93 -3.41
C ALA A 178 9.73 -8.36 -3.77
N THR A 179 10.12 -8.55 -5.04
CA THR A 179 10.73 -9.80 -5.50
C THR A 179 12.14 -9.58 -6.00
N THR A 180 12.96 -10.62 -5.96
CA THR A 180 14.28 -10.64 -6.58
C THR A 180 14.64 -12.04 -7.04
N SER A 181 15.26 -12.16 -8.21
CA SER A 181 15.97 -13.37 -8.63
C SER A 181 17.48 -13.31 -8.33
N GLN A 182 17.95 -12.19 -7.78
CA GLN A 182 19.35 -11.93 -7.45
C GLN A 182 19.52 -11.91 -5.93
N ASN A 183 20.73 -12.23 -5.47
CA ASN A 183 21.09 -12.27 -4.05
C ASN A 183 21.93 -11.04 -3.67
#